data_AF-A0A3D0Y798-F1
#
_entry.id   AF-A0A3D0Y798-F1
#
_cell.length_a   1.000
_cell.length_b   1.000
_cell.length_c   1.000
_cell.angle_alpha   90.00
_cell.angle_beta   90.00
_cell.angle_gamma   90.00
#
_symmetry.space_group_name_H-M   'P 1'
#
loop_
_entity.id
_entity.type
_entity.pdbx_description
1 polymer ?
#
loop_
_entity_poly.entity_id
_entity_poly.type
_entity_poly.pdbx_seq_one_letter_code
_entity_poly.pdbx_strand_id
1 'polypeptide(L)'
;MVTEYPIVLSLWKKGENDLLIITIFAVILIFCAYGLHMIKNKLWRELSVFGFLIGISLFLAIVNALDMKGPIALMDDFLSPYGKAIFK
;
A
#
# COMPACT_ATOMS: atom_id res chain seq x y z
N MET A 1 13.89 -32.74 12.26
CA MET A 1 14.52 -32.58 10.93
C MET A 1 13.85 -31.39 10.27
N VAL A 2 14.58 -30.29 10.11
CA VAL A 2 14.10 -28.96 9.72
C VAL A 2 14.88 -28.59 8.45
N THR A 3 14.35 -28.91 7.26
CA THR A 3 15.09 -28.69 6.00
C THR A 3 14.26 -28.16 4.83
N GLU A 4 12.96 -27.85 5.00
CA GLU A 4 12.10 -27.40 3.88
C GLU A 4 11.83 -25.89 3.83
N TYR A 5 12.31 -25.12 4.82
CA TYR A 5 12.07 -23.68 4.93
C TYR A 5 12.71 -22.76 3.86
N PRO A 6 13.83 -23.06 3.18
CA PRO A 6 14.45 -22.07 2.28
C PRO A 6 13.67 -21.87 0.96
N ILE A 7 12.91 -22.87 0.52
CA ILE A 7 12.18 -22.81 -0.75
C ILE A 7 10.88 -22.01 -0.58
N VAL A 8 10.19 -22.18 0.55
CA VAL A 8 8.94 -21.46 0.84
C VAL A 8 9.21 -19.97 1.07
N LEU A 9 10.31 -19.62 1.75
CA LEU A 9 10.70 -18.23 1.98
C LEU A 9 11.11 -17.52 0.69
N SER A 10 11.79 -18.22 -0.23
CA SER A 10 12.18 -17.65 -1.52
C SER A 10 11.00 -17.49 -2.48
N LEU A 11 10.01 -18.39 -2.42
CA LEU A 11 8.75 -18.25 -3.15
C LEU A 11 7.89 -17.10 -2.60
N TRP A 12 7.82 -16.94 -1.28
CA TRP A 12 7.08 -15.84 -0.64
C TRP A 12 7.69 -14.48 -0.97
N LYS A 13 9.02 -14.36 -0.83
CA LYS A 13 9.76 -13.15 -1.20
C LYS A 13 9.70 -12.84 -2.70
N LYS A 14 9.60 -13.86 -3.56
CA LYS A 14 9.43 -13.67 -5.00
C LYS A 14 8.03 -13.14 -5.34
N GLY A 15 6.98 -13.71 -4.75
CA GLY A 15 5.60 -13.23 -4.91
C GLY A 15 5.39 -11.81 -4.40
N GLU A 16 6.07 -11.42 -3.32
CA GLU A 16 6.03 -10.05 -2.78
C GLU A 16 6.66 -9.05 -3.77
N ASN A 17 7.79 -9.39 -4.38
CA ASN A 17 8.43 -8.55 -5.40
C ASN A 17 7.57 -8.42 -6.67
N ASP A 18 6.93 -9.51 -7.11
CA ASP A 18 6.04 -9.48 -8.27
C ASP A 18 4.81 -8.58 -8.02
N LEU A 19 4.24 -8.63 -6.80
CA LEU A 19 3.14 -7.75 -6.39
C LEU A 19 3.55 -6.27 -6.36
N LEU A 20 4.74 -5.96 -5.86
CA LEU A 20 5.27 -4.59 -5.86
C LEU A 20 5.47 -4.07 -7.29
N ILE A 21 6.03 -4.89 -8.18
CA ILE A 21 6.24 -4.52 -9.59
C ILE A 21 4.90 -4.26 -10.28
N ILE A 22 3.91 -5.13 -10.10
CA ILE A 22 2.56 -4.96 -10.66
C ILE A 22 1.92 -3.67 -10.13
N THR A 23 2.07 -3.40 -8.83
CA THR A 23 1.52 -2.20 -8.20
C THR A 23 2.16 -0.92 -8.76
N ILE A 24 3.49 -0.89 -8.91
CA ILE A 24 4.21 0.23 -9.52
C ILE A 24 3.74 0.43 -10.97
N PHE A 25 3.62 -0.65 -11.74
CA PHE A 25 3.19 -0.58 -13.14
C PHE A 25 1.75 -0.07 -13.27
N ALA A 26 0.85 -0.51 -12.39
CA ALA A 26 -0.52 -0.03 -12.33
C ALA A 26 -0.59 1.46 -11.98
N VAL A 27 0.19 1.92 -10.99
CA VAL A 27 0.25 3.34 -10.62
C VAL A 27 0.74 4.19 -11.81
N ILE A 28 1.75 3.74 -12.55
CA ILE A 28 2.25 4.45 -13.73
C ILE A 28 1.19 4.52 -14.83
N LEU A 29 0.51 3.40 -15.13
CA LEU A 29 -0.56 3.34 -16.13
C LEU A 29 -1.72 4.29 -15.79
N ILE A 30 -2.15 4.27 -14.53
CA ILE A 30 -3.20 5.13 -14.00
C ILE A 30 -2.77 6.61 -14.09
N PHE A 31 -1.53 6.93 -13.71
CA PHE A 31 -0.99 8.28 -13.80
C PHE A 31 -0.90 8.77 -15.25
N CYS A 32 -0.53 7.90 -16.19
CA CYS A 32 -0.43 8.23 -17.60
C CYS A 32 -1.82 8.45 -18.24
N ALA A 33 -2.81 7.62 -17.89
CA ALA A 33 -4.17 7.76 -18.40
C ALA A 33 -4.90 8.97 -17.81
N TYR A 34 -4.88 9.12 -16.48
CA TYR A 34 -5.67 10.14 -15.77
C TYR A 34 -4.90 11.44 -15.54
N GLY A 35 -3.61 11.37 -15.27
CA GLY A 35 -2.77 12.55 -15.04
C GLY A 35 -2.64 13.42 -16.28
N LEU A 36 -2.48 12.81 -17.46
CA LEU A 36 -2.37 13.55 -18.72
C LEU A 36 -3.68 14.27 -19.09
N HIS A 37 -4.82 13.62 -18.85
CA HIS A 37 -6.15 14.22 -19.05
C HIS A 37 -6.44 15.35 -18.04
N MET A 38 -6.10 15.17 -16.75
CA MET A 38 -6.27 16.19 -15.71
C MET A 38 -5.43 17.44 -15.96
N ILE A 39 -4.16 17.28 -16.38
CA ILE A 39 -3.28 18.40 -16.72
C ILE A 39 -3.84 19.17 -17.92
N LYS A 40 -4.31 18.45 -18.95
CA LYS A 40 -4.89 19.06 -20.15
C LYS A 40 -6.15 19.87 -19.85
N ASN A 41 -6.96 19.43 -18.89
CA ASN A 41 -8.20 20.11 -18.49
C ASN A 41 -8.02 21.12 -17.34
N LYS A 42 -6.78 21.40 -16.90
CA LYS A 42 -6.46 22.28 -15.76
C LYS A 42 -7.22 21.92 -14.47
N LEU A 43 -7.50 20.64 -14.27
CA LEU A 43 -8.19 20.12 -13.09
C LEU A 43 -7.18 19.97 -11.92
N TRP A 44 -6.60 21.10 -11.49
CA TRP A 44 -5.52 21.14 -10.48
C TRP A 44 -5.94 20.59 -9.12
N ARG A 45 -7.21 20.81 -8.74
CA ARG A 45 -7.78 20.30 -7.49
C ARG A 45 -7.93 18.79 -7.50
N GLU A 46 -8.25 18.23 -8.66
CA GLU A 46 -8.41 16.81 -8.87
C GLU A 46 -7.05 16.11 -8.94
N LEU A 47 -6.08 16.77 -9.59
CA LEU A 47 -4.68 16.31 -9.64
C LEU A 47 -4.03 16.28 -8.25
N SER A 48 -4.33 17.25 -7.37
CA SER A 48 -3.81 17.24 -6.01
C SER A 48 -4.40 16.12 -5.16
N VAL A 49 -5.71 15.85 -5.27
CA VAL A 49 -6.37 14.72 -4.60
C VAL A 49 -5.80 13.39 -5.10
N PHE A 50 -5.61 13.27 -6.41
CA PHE A 50 -5.06 12.07 -7.03
C PHE A 50 -3.62 11.80 -6.60
N GLY A 51 -2.78 12.85 -6.61
CA GLY A 51 -1.41 12.79 -6.12
C GLY A 51 -1.34 12.45 -4.63
N PHE A 52 -2.25 12.98 -3.82
CA PHE A 52 -2.34 12.66 -2.39
C PHE A 52 -2.73 11.20 -2.16
N LEU A 53 -3.68 10.67 -2.94
CA LEU A 53 -4.09 9.27 -2.86
C LEU A 53 -2.95 8.32 -3.23
N ILE A 54 -2.22 8.63 -4.30
CA ILE A 54 -1.03 7.88 -4.71
C ILE A 54 0.07 7.98 -3.65
N GLY A 55 0.28 9.18 -3.08
CA GLY A 55 1.26 9.40 -2.02
C GLY A 55 0.98 8.55 -0.78
N ILE A 56 -0.28 8.50 -0.32
CA ILE A 56 -0.70 7.65 0.81
C ILE A 56 -0.50 6.17 0.47
N SER A 57 -0.86 5.76 -0.75
CA SER A 57 -0.69 4.37 -1.19
C SER A 57 0.78 3.95 -1.20
N LEU A 58 1.66 4.79 -1.74
CA LEU A 58 3.11 4.56 -1.74
C LEU A 58 3.66 4.53 -0.31
N PHE A 59 3.22 5.45 0.53
CA PHE A 59 3.61 5.52 1.93
C PHE A 59 3.22 4.23 2.67
N LEU A 60 2.00 3.73 2.48
CA LEU A 60 1.56 2.45 3.04
C LEU A 60 2.41 1.28 2.54
N ALA A 61 2.70 1.23 1.23
CA ALA A 61 3.52 0.18 0.65
C ALA A 61 4.95 0.17 1.23
N ILE A 62 5.54 1.35 1.43
CA ILE A 62 6.87 1.51 2.04
C ILE A 62 6.85 1.09 3.51
N VAL A 63 5.86 1.53 4.28
CA VAL A 63 5.71 1.14 5.69
C VAL A 63 5.55 -0.38 5.82
N ASN A 64 4.78 -1.00 4.92
CA ASN A 64 4.61 -2.45 4.88
C ASN A 64 5.91 -3.17 4.49
N ALA A 65 6.67 -2.66 3.51
CA ALA A 65 7.96 -3.22 3.10
C ALA A 65 9.06 -3.07 4.17
N LEU A 66 8.94 -2.09 5.08
CA LEU A 66 9.84 -1.88 6.21
C LEU A 66 9.51 -2.77 7.43
N ASP A 67 8.51 -3.67 7.32
CA ASP A 67 7.98 -4.51 8.41
C ASP A 67 7.57 -3.70 9.66
N MET A 68 7.35 -2.39 9.46
CA MET A 68 6.86 -1.50 10.50
C MET A 68 5.35 -1.71 10.61
N LYS A 69 4.84 -1.75 11.85
CA LYS A 69 3.38 -1.82 12.10
C LYS A 69 2.69 -0.76 11.26
N GLY A 70 1.94 -1.21 10.25
CA GLY A 70 1.23 -0.33 9.34
C GLY A 70 0.28 0.60 10.11
N PRO A 71 -0.08 1.74 9.53
CA PRO A 71 -1.02 2.67 10.17
C PRO A 71 -2.34 2.00 10.55
N ILE A 72 -2.75 0.97 9.80
CA ILE A 72 -3.92 0.13 10.12
C ILE A 72 -3.68 -0.71 11.38
N ALA A 73 -2.50 -1.32 11.54
CA ALA A 73 -2.15 -2.10 12.73
C ALA A 73 -1.99 -1.22 13.97
N LEU A 74 -1.49 0.01 13.83
CA LEU A 74 -1.47 1.01 14.91
C LEU A 74 -2.89 1.45 15.29
N MET A 75 -3.77 1.62 14.29
CA MET A 75 -5.16 1.95 14.52
C MET A 75 -5.90 0.79 15.20
N ASP A 76 -5.61 -0.45 14.83
CA ASP A 76 -6.18 -1.64 15.46
C ASP A 76 -5.69 -1.81 16.91
N ASP A 77 -4.39 -1.61 17.19
CA ASP A 77 -3.85 -1.57 18.57
C ASP A 77 -4.50 -0.45 19.40
N PHE A 78 -4.81 0.70 18.78
CA PHE A 78 -5.44 1.83 19.46
C PHE A 78 -6.95 1.61 19.69
N LEU A 79 -7.67 1.00 18.73
CA LEU A 79 -9.10 0.72 18.83
C LEU A 79 -9.44 -0.54 19.62
N SER A 80 -8.54 -1.53 19.70
CA SER A 80 -8.73 -2.76 20.48
C SER A 80 -9.21 -2.52 21.93
N PRO A 81 -8.61 -1.59 22.71
CA PRO A 81 -9.08 -1.29 24.06
C PRO A 81 -10.46 -0.63 24.09
N TYR A 82 -10.80 0.22 23.11
CA TYR A 82 -12.11 0.87 23.05
C TYR A 82 -13.21 -0.09 22.57
N GLY A 83 -12.92 -0.98 21.62
CA GLY A 83 -13.86 -2.00 21.15
C GLY A 83 -14.28 -2.96 22.26
N LYS A 84 -13.33 -3.38 23.11
CA LYS A 84 -13.64 -4.19 24.31
C LYS A 84 -14.49 -3.47 25.35
N ALA A 85 -14.45 -2.14 25.40
CA ALA A 85 -15.26 -1.34 26.32
C ALA A 85 -16.71 -1.16 25.84
N ILE A 86 -16.95 -1.22 24.52
CA ILE A 86 -18.27 -0.95 23.92
C ILE A 86 -19.06 -2.24 23.67
N PHE A 87 -18.39 -3.37 23.40
CA PHE A 87 -19.04 -4.67 23.13
C PHE A 87 -19.12 -5.62 24.34
N LYS A 88 -19.09 -5.10 25.57
CA LYS A 88 -19.32 -5.90 26.79
C LYS A 88 -20.79 -5.91 27.19
#